data_AF-A0A0Q8SGK4-F1
#
_entry.id   AF-A0A0Q8SGK4-F1
#
_cell.length_a   1.000
_cell.length_b   1.000
_cell.length_c   1.000
_cell.angle_alpha   90.00
_cell.angle_beta   90.00
_cell.angle_gamma   90.00
#
_symmetry.space_group_name_H-M   'P 1'
#
loop_
_entity.id
_entity.type
_entity.pdbx_description
1 polymer ?
#
loop_
_entity_poly.entity_id
_entity_poly.type
_entity_poly.pdbx_seq_one_letter_code
_entity_poly.pdbx_strand_id
1 'polypeptide(L)'
;MPPPQRVPILTVEDEDDWIVSFAFGPQGADRLTLKRTPRLEFMLRPEQRGVFVGAGMGTRPAPLVAVQWGSKSVDVVSTERRYSLDISKVDGNLLAAALQVLGKMNFDQRFQLAGV
;
A
#
# COMPACT_ATOMS: atom_id res chain seq x y z
N MET A 1 19.43 7.66 -2.39
CA MET A 1 17.96 7.40 -2.31
C MET A 1 17.24 8.72 -2.49
N PRO A 2 16.16 8.79 -3.29
CA PRO A 2 15.32 9.98 -3.33
C PRO A 2 14.70 10.24 -1.94
N PRO A 3 14.46 11.50 -1.56
CA PRO A 3 13.82 11.82 -0.29
C PRO A 3 12.39 11.25 -0.23
N PRO A 4 11.91 10.86 0.97
CA PRO A 4 10.55 10.37 1.13
C PRO A 4 9.52 11.41 0.67
N GLN A 5 8.50 10.98 -0.04
CA GLN A 5 7.43 11.83 -0.54
C GLN A 5 6.37 12.01 0.56
N ARG A 6 6.07 13.27 0.90
CA ARG A 6 5.10 13.56 1.97
C ARG A 6 3.69 13.10 1.58
N VAL A 7 3.05 12.38 2.50
CA VAL A 7 1.67 11.92 2.40
C VAL A 7 0.77 12.80 3.25
N PRO A 8 0.01 13.75 2.66
CA PRO A 8 -1.02 14.49 3.37
C PRO A 8 -2.28 13.66 3.66
N ILE A 9 -2.59 12.64 2.86
CA ILE A 9 -3.85 11.90 2.95
C ILE A 9 -3.57 10.40 2.85
N LEU A 10 -4.09 9.65 3.81
CA LEU A 10 -4.15 8.19 3.80
C LEU A 10 -5.63 7.79 3.74
N THR A 11 -5.96 6.77 2.96
CA THR A 11 -7.31 6.20 2.88
C THR A 11 -7.21 4.71 3.12
N VAL A 12 -8.12 4.17 3.92
CA VAL A 12 -8.17 2.76 4.29
C VAL A 12 -9.60 2.28 4.09
N GLU A 13 -9.77 1.20 3.33
CA GLU A 13 -11.04 0.50 3.13
C GLU A 13 -10.82 -0.98 3.46
N ASP A 14 -11.71 -1.58 4.26
CA ASP A 14 -11.54 -2.94 4.78
C ASP A 14 -12.77 -3.85 4.63
N GLU A 15 -13.72 -3.47 3.78
CA GLU A 15 -14.96 -4.21 3.53
C GLU A 15 -14.78 -5.32 2.47
N ASP A 16 -15.19 -5.06 1.22
CA ASP A 16 -15.21 -6.04 0.12
C ASP A 16 -13.87 -6.10 -0.60
N ASP A 17 -13.35 -4.92 -0.92
CA ASP A 17 -12.00 -4.68 -1.39
C ASP A 17 -11.19 -4.15 -0.22
N TRP A 18 -10.00 -4.72 -0.02
CA TRP A 18 -9.04 -4.14 0.90
C TRP A 18 -8.21 -3.14 0.13
N ILE A 19 -8.22 -1.90 0.60
CA ILE A 19 -7.51 -0.79 -0.05
C ILE A 19 -6.75 0.00 1.00
N VAL A 20 -5.47 0.25 0.73
CA VAL A 20 -4.67 1.25 1.44
C VAL A 20 -4.11 2.20 0.40
N SER A 21 -4.48 3.48 0.48
CA SER A 21 -4.14 4.47 -0.54
C SER A 21 -3.42 5.67 0.09
N PHE A 22 -2.23 5.97 -0.42
CA PHE A 22 -1.44 7.12 -0.01
C PHE A 22 -1.52 8.18 -1.11
N ALA A 23 -2.10 9.34 -0.82
CA ALA A 23 -1.99 10.50 -1.70
C ALA A 23 -0.76 11.32 -1.30
N PHE A 24 0.06 11.71 -2.27
CA PHE A 24 1.30 12.46 -2.09
C PHE A 24 1.51 13.45 -3.26
N GLY A 25 2.58 14.23 -3.19
CA GLY A 25 2.84 15.29 -4.16
C GLY A 25 1.97 16.54 -3.93
N PRO A 26 2.07 17.55 -4.81
CA PRO A 26 1.32 18.80 -4.68
C PRO A 26 -0.19 18.52 -4.61
N GLN A 27 -0.84 18.93 -3.52
CA GLN A 27 -2.28 18.73 -3.29
C GLN A 27 -2.77 17.26 -3.35
N GLY A 28 -1.87 16.27 -3.22
CA GLY A 28 -2.25 14.85 -3.33
C GLY A 28 -2.53 14.40 -4.78
N ALA A 29 -1.97 15.09 -5.77
CA ALA A 29 -2.13 14.76 -7.19
C ALA A 29 -1.63 13.35 -7.54
N ASP A 30 -0.60 12.86 -6.84
CA ASP A 30 -0.10 11.52 -7.01
C ASP A 30 -0.72 10.59 -5.97
N ARG A 31 -1.07 9.37 -6.37
CA ARG A 31 -1.68 8.40 -5.48
C ARG A 31 -1.08 7.02 -5.65
N LEU A 32 -0.67 6.41 -4.54
CA LEU A 32 -0.19 5.03 -4.46
C LEU A 32 -1.26 4.19 -3.78
N THR A 33 -1.88 3.29 -4.53
CA THR A 33 -2.96 2.44 -4.00
C THR A 33 -2.49 1.00 -3.95
N LEU A 34 -2.49 0.43 -2.75
CA LEU A 34 -2.37 -1.00 -2.52
C LEU A 34 -3.77 -1.58 -2.47
N LYS A 35 -4.04 -2.55 -3.33
CA LYS A 35 -5.36 -3.19 -3.42
C LYS A 35 -5.24 -4.70 -3.44
N ARG A 36 -6.15 -5.36 -2.74
CA ARG A 36 -6.42 -6.79 -2.84
C ARG A 36 -7.94 -6.99 -2.84
N THR A 37 -8.42 -7.90 -3.68
CA THR A 37 -9.87 -8.21 -3.80
C THR A 37 -10.10 -9.69 -3.47
N PRO A 38 -10.07 -10.08 -2.18
CA PRO A 38 -10.10 -11.49 -1.77
C PRO A 38 -11.31 -12.25 -2.33
N ARG A 39 -12.46 -11.57 -2.41
CA ARG A 39 -13.72 -12.18 -2.88
C ARG A 39 -13.67 -12.66 -4.32
N LEU A 40 -12.79 -12.12 -5.17
CA LEU A 40 -12.68 -12.54 -6.58
C LEU A 40 -11.42 -13.38 -6.84
N GLU A 41 -10.55 -13.57 -5.84
CA GLU A 41 -9.28 -14.29 -6.01
C GLU A 41 -9.47 -15.77 -6.37
N PHE A 42 -10.60 -16.36 -6.03
CA PHE A 42 -10.91 -17.75 -6.40
C PHE A 42 -10.99 -17.95 -7.91
N MET A 43 -11.33 -16.90 -8.67
CA MET A 43 -11.36 -16.92 -10.14
C MET A 43 -9.99 -16.66 -10.77
N LEU A 44 -9.02 -16.18 -9.98
CA LEU A 44 -7.69 -15.82 -10.45
C LEU A 44 -6.73 -17.01 -10.37
N ARG A 45 -5.79 -17.06 -11.31
CA ARG A 45 -4.65 -17.98 -11.23
C ARG A 45 -3.76 -17.63 -10.03
N PRO A 46 -3.03 -18.60 -9.44
CA PRO A 46 -2.20 -18.35 -8.28
C PRO A 46 -1.22 -17.18 -8.44
N GLU A 47 -0.70 -16.92 -9.63
CA GLU A 47 0.26 -15.84 -9.92
C GLU A 47 -0.40 -14.46 -10.00
N GLN A 48 -1.73 -14.42 -10.16
CA GLN A 48 -2.53 -13.19 -10.28
C GLN A 48 -3.15 -12.76 -8.95
N ARG A 49 -2.94 -13.52 -7.87
CA ARG A 49 -3.46 -13.23 -6.52
C ARG A 49 -2.46 -12.41 -5.70
N GLY A 50 -2.93 -11.80 -4.62
CA GLY A 50 -2.11 -11.00 -3.70
C GLY A 50 -2.38 -9.51 -3.84
N VAL A 51 -1.44 -8.72 -3.32
CA VAL A 51 -1.59 -7.26 -3.27
C VAL A 51 -0.90 -6.63 -4.47
N PHE A 52 -1.58 -5.69 -5.12
CA PHE A 52 -1.02 -4.94 -6.24
C PHE A 52 -0.92 -3.46 -5.89
N VAL A 53 0.16 -2.85 -6.37
CA VAL A 53 0.50 -1.44 -6.18
C VAL A 53 0.23 -0.69 -7.48
N GLY A 54 -0.73 0.23 -7.46
CA GLY A 54 -1.04 1.14 -8.57
C GLY A 54 -0.62 2.57 -8.24
N ALA A 55 0.14 3.22 -9.13
CA ALA A 55 0.54 4.62 -9.00
C ALA A 55 -0.09 5.49 -10.09
N GLY A 56 -1.19 6.17 -9.77
CA GLY A 56 -1.89 7.07 -10.69
C GLY A 56 -2.63 6.39 -11.86
N MET A 57 -3.28 7.21 -12.69
CA MET A 57 -4.02 6.73 -13.88
C MET A 57 -3.05 6.34 -15.01
N GLY A 58 -3.27 5.17 -15.62
CA GLY A 58 -2.51 4.67 -16.76
C GLY A 58 -1.29 3.82 -16.42
N THR A 59 -0.90 3.73 -15.15
CA THR A 59 0.17 2.83 -14.72
C THR A 59 -0.37 1.43 -14.50
N ARG A 60 0.28 0.42 -15.09
CA ARG A 60 -0.09 -0.98 -14.83
C ARG A 60 0.20 -1.32 -13.37
N PRO A 61 -0.75 -1.89 -12.61
CA PRO A 61 -0.49 -2.31 -11.25
C PRO A 61 0.61 -3.38 -11.20
N ALA A 62 1.54 -3.22 -10.27
CA ALA A 62 2.66 -4.14 -10.06
C ALA A 62 2.46 -4.93 -8.76
N PRO A 63 2.78 -6.24 -8.71
CA PRO A 63 2.73 -7.00 -7.46
C PRO A 63 3.56 -6.36 -6.34
N LEU A 64 2.99 -6.33 -5.14
CA LEU A 64 3.67 -5.88 -3.93
C LEU A 64 4.68 -6.95 -3.47
N VAL A 65 5.88 -6.51 -3.10
CA VAL A 65 6.96 -7.36 -2.61
C VAL A 65 7.19 -7.14 -1.12
N ALA A 66 7.21 -5.88 -0.68
CA ALA A 66 7.42 -5.56 0.73
C ALA A 66 6.78 -4.23 1.12
N VAL A 67 6.38 -4.14 2.39
CA VAL A 67 6.05 -2.88 3.07
C VAL A 67 6.87 -2.81 4.34
N GLN A 68 7.69 -1.77 4.46
CA GLN A 68 8.53 -1.53 5.62
C GLN A 68 8.05 -0.26 6.32
N TRP A 69 7.45 -0.43 7.49
CA TRP A 69 6.97 0.64 8.34
C TRP A 69 8.06 1.11 9.29
N GLY A 70 8.38 2.40 9.23
CA GLY A 70 9.18 3.10 10.23
C GLY A 70 8.32 4.08 11.04
N SER A 71 8.95 4.76 12.00
CA SER A 71 8.24 5.69 12.90
C SER A 71 7.67 6.94 12.21
N LYS A 72 8.23 7.34 11.07
CA LYS A 72 7.86 8.57 10.33
C LYS A 72 7.77 8.36 8.82
N SER A 73 8.14 7.18 8.33
CA SER A 73 8.16 6.87 6.91
C SER A 73 7.72 5.44 6.69
N VAL A 74 7.16 5.17 5.52
CA VAL A 74 6.85 3.82 5.04
C VAL A 74 7.49 3.64 3.67
N ASP A 75 8.16 2.52 3.49
CA ASP A 75 8.64 2.10 2.18
C ASP A 75 7.72 1.03 1.61
N VAL A 76 7.20 1.29 0.41
CA VAL A 76 6.38 0.35 -0.35
C VAL A 76 7.20 -0.12 -1.55
N VAL A 77 7.47 -1.41 -1.63
CA VAL A 77 8.30 -2.03 -2.68
C VAL A 77 7.40 -2.91 -3.53
N SER A 78 7.25 -2.56 -4.81
CA SER A 78 6.66 -3.44 -5.81
C SER A 78 7.76 -4.12 -6.65
N THR A 79 7.37 -5.04 -7.52
CA THR A 79 8.29 -5.66 -8.50
C THR A 79 8.87 -4.66 -9.50
N GLU A 80 8.24 -3.50 -9.68
CA GLU A 80 8.69 -2.48 -10.63
C GLU A 80 9.50 -1.36 -9.97
N ARG A 81 9.10 -0.91 -8.77
CA ARG A 81 9.75 0.24 -8.11
C ARG A 81 9.51 0.28 -6.61
N ARG A 82 10.38 1.03 -5.92
CA ARG A 82 10.23 1.40 -4.51
C ARG A 82 9.68 2.82 -4.39
N TYR A 83 8.72 2.98 -3.49
CA TYR A 83 8.17 4.26 -3.05
C TYR A 83 8.58 4.46 -1.59
N SER A 84 9.12 5.63 -1.28
CA SER A 84 9.40 6.02 0.09
C SER A 84 8.47 7.17 0.44
N LEU A 85 7.67 7.01 1.48
CA LEU A 85 6.58 7.91 1.83
C LEU A 85 6.78 8.45 3.25
N ASP A 86 6.71 9.77 3.43
CA ASP A 86 6.73 10.41 4.74
C ASP A 86 5.28 10.48 5.28
N ILE A 87 5.06 9.75 6.37
CA ILE A 87 3.77 9.61 7.07
C ILE A 87 3.75 10.37 8.40
N SER A 88 4.74 11.20 8.69
CA SER A 88 4.87 11.94 9.95
C SER A 88 3.70 12.90 10.25
N LYS A 89 2.87 13.21 9.25
CA LYS A 89 1.70 14.08 9.35
C LYS A 89 0.37 13.32 9.32
N VAL A 90 0.39 12.01 9.15
CA VAL A 90 -0.80 11.18 9.12
C VAL A 90 -1.21 10.84 10.55
N ASP A 91 -2.52 10.82 10.80
CA ASP A 91 -3.08 10.48 12.11
C ASP A 91 -2.73 9.04 12.53
N GLY A 92 -2.35 8.86 13.80
CA GLY A 92 -1.90 7.57 14.32
C GLY A 92 -2.96 6.47 14.26
N ASN A 93 -4.25 6.80 14.43
CA ASN A 93 -5.33 5.81 14.33
C ASN A 93 -5.48 5.32 12.89
N LEU A 94 -5.31 6.22 11.92
CA LEU A 94 -5.37 5.89 10.50
C LEU A 94 -4.17 5.03 10.08
N LEU A 95 -2.98 5.29 10.64
CA LEU A 95 -1.80 4.45 10.46
C LEU A 95 -2.02 3.03 11.04
N ALA A 96 -2.60 2.94 12.24
CA ALA A 96 -2.94 1.66 12.86
C ALA A 96 -3.97 0.87 12.02
N ALA A 97 -5.01 1.55 11.52
CA ALA A 97 -5.99 0.94 10.62
C ALA A 97 -5.34 0.42 9.33
N ALA A 98 -4.43 1.19 8.72
CA ALA A 98 -3.69 0.75 7.54
C ALA A 98 -2.81 -0.47 7.82
N LEU A 99 -2.12 -0.52 8.97
CA LEU A 99 -1.35 -1.69 9.39
C LEU A 99 -2.23 -2.93 9.60
N GLN A 100 -3.40 -2.76 10.21
CA GLN A 100 -4.36 -3.87 10.38
C GLN A 100 -4.84 -4.41 9.04
N VAL A 101 -5.20 -3.53 8.10
CA VAL A 101 -5.63 -3.93 6.76
C VAL A 101 -4.48 -4.56 5.98
N LEU A 102 -3.25 -4.05 6.05
CA LEU A 102 -2.08 -4.68 5.45
C LEU A 102 -1.81 -6.07 6.04
N GLY A 103 -2.04 -6.26 7.34
CA GLY A 103 -2.00 -7.57 7.99
C GLY A 103 -3.05 -8.53 7.40
N LYS A 104 -4.30 -8.08 7.27
CA LYS A 104 -5.38 -8.85 6.60
C LYS A 104 -4.99 -9.19 5.16
N MET A 105 -4.46 -8.22 4.42
CA MET A 105 -3.99 -8.38 3.05
C MET A 105 -2.84 -9.38 2.90
N ASN A 106 -2.10 -9.70 3.96
CA ASN A 106 -0.95 -10.61 3.92
C ASN A 106 -1.25 -12.00 4.52
N PHE A 107 -2.52 -12.42 4.57
CA PHE A 107 -2.90 -13.71 5.19
C PHE A 107 -2.19 -14.94 4.59
N ASP A 108 -1.73 -14.85 3.34
CA ASP A 108 -1.02 -15.89 2.60
C ASP A 108 0.48 -15.58 2.40
N GLN A 109 1.00 -14.59 3.13
CA GLN A 109 2.44 -14.25 3.19
C GLN A 109 3.08 -13.93 1.81
N ARG A 110 2.30 -13.37 0.88
CA ARG A 110 2.78 -13.02 -0.47
C ARG A 110 3.71 -11.83 -0.53
N PHE A 111 3.79 -11.03 0.52
CA PHE A 111 4.73 -9.93 0.63
C PHE A 111 5.31 -9.86 2.04
N GLN A 112 6.46 -9.20 2.17
CA GLN A 112 7.07 -8.97 3.48
C GLN A 112 6.43 -7.76 4.14
N LEU A 113 5.78 -7.97 5.28
CA LEU A 113 5.30 -6.88 6.13
C LEU A 113 6.22 -6.78 7.34
N ALA A 114 6.99 -5.69 7.41
CA ALA A 114 7.86 -5.39 8.54
C ALA A 114 7.45 -4.04 9.14
N GLY A 115 7.40 -3.97 10.46
CA GLY A 115 7.05 -2.77 11.22
C GLY A 115 7.54 -2.87 12.65
N VAL A 116 7.71 -1.70 13.28
CA VAL A 116 8.10 -1.55 14.70
C VAL A 116 6.85 -1.57 15.57
#